data_AF-A0A4V3S4W3-F1
#
_entry.id   AF-A0A4V3S4W3-F1
#
_cell.length_a   1.000
_cell.length_b   1.000
_cell.length_c   1.000
_cell.angle_alpha   90.00
_cell.angle_beta   90.00
_cell.angle_gamma   90.00
#
_symmetry.space_group_name_H-M   'P 1'
#
loop_
_entity.id
_entity.type
_entity.pdbx_description
1 polymer ?
#
loop_
_entity_poly.entity_id
_entity_poly.type
_entity_poly.pdbx_seq_one_letter_code
_entity_poly.pdbx_strand_id
1 'polypeptide(L)'
;MREGPGVGYEVQAVIAGDELLRAVSRDVPGARVAPLRQGLSLMPMTDEVFDAVTDGGTEGALGFWRLPGGFEKLLARWSAAGPVAYVEAEYFGGTGEQRAAVWADGELVLGPLDAPTKKWFSRSVSPISGALRRLGARRSPGEDEFDAVGLDRHRSNDGWIGGAEGDG
;
A
#
# COMPACT_ATOMS: atom_id res chain seq x y z
N MET A 1 -32.48 16.68 -2.72
CA MET A 1 -31.06 16.51 -3.07
C MET A 1 -30.56 15.36 -2.21
N ARG A 2 -30.39 14.17 -2.81
CA ARG A 2 -29.82 13.01 -2.11
C ARG A 2 -28.41 12.84 -2.65
N GLU A 3 -27.47 13.44 -1.96
CA GLU A 3 -26.04 13.21 -2.14
C GLU A 3 -25.81 11.78 -1.61
N GLY A 4 -25.72 10.78 -2.50
CA GLY A 4 -25.23 9.46 -2.10
C GLY A 4 -23.77 9.61 -1.68
N PRO A 5 -23.26 8.87 -0.68
CA PRO A 5 -21.84 8.93 -0.32
C PRO A 5 -21.05 8.64 -1.59
N GLY A 6 -20.34 9.64 -2.12
CA GLY A 6 -19.46 9.45 -3.27
C GLY A 6 -18.53 8.30 -2.93
N VAL A 7 -18.47 7.27 -3.77
CA VAL A 7 -17.65 6.09 -3.51
C VAL A 7 -16.19 6.56 -3.47
N GLY A 8 -15.70 6.81 -2.26
CA GLY A 8 -14.33 7.20 -2.02
C GLY A 8 -13.48 5.95 -2.14
N TYR A 9 -12.46 5.98 -2.99
CA TYR A 9 -11.44 4.92 -2.97
C TYR A 9 -10.42 5.35 -1.93
N GLU A 10 -10.37 4.61 -0.82
CA GLU A 10 -9.39 4.80 0.23
C GLU A 10 -8.63 3.49 0.42
N VAL A 11 -7.34 3.50 0.11
CA VAL A 11 -6.46 2.38 0.45
C VAL A 11 -5.24 2.92 1.17
N GLN A 12 -4.93 2.35 2.33
CA GLN A 12 -3.62 2.51 2.96
C GLN A 12 -3.12 1.12 3.29
N ALA A 13 -2.01 0.70 2.68
CA ALA A 13 -1.54 -0.66 2.84
C ALA A 13 -0.03 -0.78 2.65
N VAL A 14 0.55 -1.76 3.33
CA VAL A 14 1.92 -2.24 3.07
C VAL A 14 1.85 -3.37 2.06
N ILE A 15 2.71 -3.35 1.05
CA ILE A 15 2.82 -4.38 0.03
C ILE A 15 4.26 -4.90 0.02
N ALA A 16 4.42 -6.22 0.10
CA ALA A 16 5.73 -6.86 0.01
C ALA A 16 5.57 -8.30 -0.49
N GLY A 17 6.67 -9.06 -0.55
CA GLY A 17 6.60 -10.50 -0.78
C GLY A 17 5.73 -11.21 0.27
N ASP A 18 4.95 -12.21 -0.15
CA ASP A 18 4.03 -12.96 0.71
C ASP A 18 4.72 -13.51 1.97
N GLU A 19 5.89 -14.15 1.81
CA GLU A 19 6.63 -14.72 2.94
C GLU A 19 7.06 -13.66 3.96
N LEU A 20 7.53 -12.50 3.49
CA LEU A 20 7.93 -11.39 4.34
C LEU A 20 6.72 -10.82 5.06
N LEU A 21 5.64 -10.52 4.33
CA LEU A 21 4.44 -9.94 4.92
C LEU A 21 3.80 -10.86 5.96
N ARG A 22 3.75 -12.17 5.70
CA ARG A 22 3.27 -13.17 6.67
C ARG A 22 4.16 -13.29 7.89
N ALA A 23 5.47 -13.13 7.73
CA ALA A 23 6.39 -13.14 8.86
C ALA A 23 6.15 -11.92 9.75
N VAL A 24 6.11 -10.73 9.18
CA VAL A 24 5.95 -9.48 9.94
C VAL A 24 4.55 -9.27 10.49
N SER A 25 3.52 -9.78 9.82
CA SER A 25 2.14 -9.70 10.32
C SER A 25 1.91 -10.53 11.58
N ARG A 26 2.81 -11.46 11.91
CA ARG A 26 2.76 -12.21 13.18
C ARG A 26 3.22 -11.37 14.37
N ASP A 27 4.11 -10.41 14.13
CA ASP A 27 4.57 -9.45 15.14
C ASP A 27 3.59 -8.28 15.34
N VAL A 28 2.63 -8.11 14.43
CA VAL A 28 1.69 -6.99 14.46
C VAL A 28 0.27 -7.46 14.80
N PRO A 29 -0.24 -7.20 16.01
CA PRO A 29 -1.62 -7.54 16.37
C PRO A 29 -2.63 -6.84 15.45
N GLY A 30 -3.66 -7.57 15.03
CA GLY A 30 -4.68 -7.06 14.10
C GLY A 30 -4.25 -7.02 12.63
N ALA A 31 -2.97 -7.29 12.32
CA ALA A 31 -2.50 -7.32 10.93
C ALA A 31 -3.11 -8.48 10.16
N ARG A 32 -3.91 -8.12 9.14
CA ARG A 32 -4.46 -9.09 8.19
C ARG A 32 -3.71 -8.95 6.87
N VAL A 33 -3.14 -10.07 6.41
CA VAL A 33 -2.45 -10.13 5.13
C VAL A 33 -3.38 -10.77 4.12
N ALA A 34 -3.59 -10.07 3.00
CA ALA A 34 -4.32 -10.58 1.86
C ALA A 34 -3.31 -10.89 0.73
N PRO A 35 -3.32 -12.12 0.19
CA PRO A 35 -2.42 -12.48 -0.90
C PRO A 35 -2.79 -11.73 -2.18
N LEU A 36 -1.77 -11.14 -2.83
CA LEU A 36 -1.86 -10.56 -4.16
C LEU A 36 -1.39 -11.56 -5.21
N ARG A 37 -1.50 -11.16 -6.48
CA ARG A 37 -0.88 -11.90 -7.59
C ARG A 37 0.64 -11.72 -7.56
N GLN A 38 1.33 -12.61 -8.27
CA GLN A 38 2.79 -12.56 -8.48
C GLN A 38 3.63 -12.77 -7.21
N GLY A 39 3.09 -13.49 -6.21
CA GLY A 39 3.81 -13.79 -4.96
C GLY A 39 3.94 -12.60 -4.01
N LEU A 40 3.24 -11.51 -4.30
CA LEU A 40 3.10 -10.38 -3.40
C LEU A 40 1.93 -10.61 -2.46
N SER A 41 1.92 -9.87 -1.36
CA SER A 41 0.75 -9.72 -0.51
C SER A 41 0.56 -8.25 -0.18
N LEU A 42 -0.64 -7.90 0.26
CA LEU A 42 -0.90 -6.64 0.90
C LEU A 42 -1.29 -6.84 2.36
N MET A 43 -1.00 -5.85 3.17
CA MET A 43 -1.45 -5.75 4.54
C MET A 43 -2.08 -4.36 4.71
N PRO A 44 -3.42 -4.28 4.79
CA PRO A 44 -4.11 -3.03 5.02
C PRO A 44 -3.69 -2.42 6.36
N MET A 45 -3.43 -1.12 6.35
CA MET A 45 -3.20 -0.32 7.55
C MET A 45 -4.56 0.02 8.16
N THR A 46 -4.99 -0.74 9.15
CA THR A 46 -6.17 -0.44 9.98
C THR A 46 -5.77 0.34 11.22
N ASP A 47 -6.74 0.90 11.94
CA ASP A 47 -6.47 1.58 13.21
C ASP A 47 -5.83 0.66 14.25
N GLU A 48 -6.21 -0.63 14.28
CA GLU A 48 -5.56 -1.63 15.14
C GLU A 48 -4.09 -1.83 14.77
N VAL A 49 -3.78 -1.97 13.47
CA VAL A 49 -2.40 -2.10 12.99
C VAL A 49 -1.61 -0.83 13.28
N PHE A 50 -2.22 0.34 13.07
CA PHE A 50 -1.61 1.64 13.32
C PHE A 50 -1.24 1.79 14.81
N ASP A 51 -2.16 1.48 15.72
CA ASP A 51 -1.94 1.52 17.16
C ASP A 51 -0.90 0.48 17.62
N ALA A 52 -0.83 -0.66 16.94
CA ALA A 52 0.16 -1.70 17.23
C ALA A 52 1.59 -1.35 16.80
N VAL A 53 1.75 -0.62 15.70
CA VAL A 53 3.07 -0.33 15.10
C VAL A 53 3.57 1.09 15.37
N THR A 54 2.72 1.95 15.91
CA THR A 54 3.13 3.29 16.36
C THR A 54 3.98 3.18 17.62
N ASP A 55 5.09 3.90 17.67
CA ASP A 55 5.93 4.00 18.88
C ASP A 55 5.38 5.06 19.86
N GLY A 56 4.18 5.59 19.62
CA GLY A 56 3.61 6.73 20.33
C GLY A 56 4.26 8.08 19.95
N GLY A 57 5.21 8.06 19.02
CA GLY A 57 5.84 9.26 18.47
C GLY A 57 4.96 9.94 17.41
N THR A 58 4.83 11.27 17.50
CA THR A 58 4.11 12.09 16.52
C THR A 58 4.97 12.44 15.29
N GLU A 59 6.26 12.11 15.31
CA GLU A 59 7.18 12.34 14.20
C GLU A 59 7.12 11.17 13.21
N GLY A 60 6.06 11.17 12.40
CA GLY A 60 5.94 10.35 11.20
C GLY A 60 5.52 11.25 10.06
N ALA A 61 6.47 11.73 9.25
CA ALA A 61 6.09 12.60 8.15
C ALA A 61 7.10 12.58 7.00
N LEU A 62 7.27 11.42 6.37
CA LEU A 62 7.65 11.36 4.95
C LEU A 62 6.50 11.88 4.05
N GLY A 63 5.67 12.82 4.53
CA GLY A 63 4.51 13.31 3.80
C GLY A 63 3.46 12.23 3.49
N PHE A 64 3.25 11.24 4.36
CA PHE A 64 2.09 10.32 4.26
C PHE A 64 0.97 10.80 5.18
N TRP A 65 -0.28 10.44 4.88
CA TRP A 65 -1.44 10.82 5.69
C TRP A 65 -1.59 9.94 6.93
N ARG A 66 -1.26 8.64 6.81
CA ARG A 66 -1.57 7.62 7.83
C ARG A 66 -0.35 6.76 8.17
N LEU A 67 0.85 7.32 8.05
CA LEU A 67 2.10 6.67 8.46
C LEU A 67 2.42 7.03 9.93
N PRO A 68 2.38 6.07 10.88
CA PRO A 68 2.70 6.35 12.26
C PRO A 68 4.18 6.66 12.47
N GLY A 69 4.49 7.47 13.48
CA GLY A 69 5.86 7.76 13.87
C GLY A 69 6.59 6.49 14.31
N GLY A 70 7.80 6.30 13.79
CA GLY A 70 8.60 5.09 14.01
C GLY A 70 8.29 3.93 13.05
N PHE A 71 7.17 3.96 12.31
CA PHE A 71 6.83 2.90 11.37
C PHE A 71 7.78 2.83 10.17
N GLU A 72 8.32 3.96 9.72
CA GLU A 72 9.38 4.00 8.70
C GLU A 72 10.60 3.16 9.08
N LYS A 73 10.97 3.12 10.37
CA LYS A 73 12.09 2.31 10.88
C LYS A 73 11.74 0.84 10.87
N LEU A 74 10.47 0.52 11.13
CA LEU A 74 9.96 -0.84 11.05
C LEU A 74 9.93 -1.33 9.61
N LEU A 75 9.45 -0.51 8.67
CA LEU A 75 9.48 -0.78 7.23
C LEU A 75 10.91 -0.96 6.72
N ALA A 76 11.83 -0.08 7.14
CA ALA A 76 13.25 -0.24 6.86
C ALA A 76 13.78 -1.58 7.39
N ARG A 77 13.50 -1.93 8.66
CA ARG A 77 13.93 -3.21 9.24
C ARG A 77 13.35 -4.41 8.49
N TRP A 78 12.06 -4.38 8.14
CA TRP A 78 11.44 -5.41 7.33
C TRP A 78 12.10 -5.48 5.96
N SER A 79 12.51 -4.34 5.41
CA SER A 79 13.11 -4.26 4.10
C SER A 79 14.48 -4.94 3.97
N ALA A 80 15.13 -5.24 5.10
CA ALA A 80 16.36 -6.04 5.15
C ALA A 80 16.13 -7.52 4.75
N ALA A 81 14.90 -8.03 4.90
CA ALA A 81 14.54 -9.38 4.45
C ALA A 81 14.08 -9.41 2.98
N GLY A 82 13.64 -8.26 2.44
CA GLY A 82 13.14 -8.13 1.07
C GLY A 82 12.44 -6.80 0.87
N PRO A 83 12.23 -6.33 -0.37
CA PRO A 83 11.68 -5.01 -0.62
C PRO A 83 10.24 -4.88 -0.09
N VAL A 84 9.94 -3.74 0.55
CA VAL A 84 8.64 -3.42 1.15
C VAL A 84 8.17 -2.07 0.64
N ALA A 85 6.94 -1.99 0.16
CA ALA A 85 6.31 -0.75 -0.26
C ALA A 85 5.19 -0.35 0.70
N TYR A 86 5.04 0.94 0.94
CA TYR A 86 3.88 1.51 1.60
C TYR A 86 3.14 2.39 0.59
N VAL A 87 1.83 2.20 0.49
CA VAL A 87 0.99 2.90 -0.47
C VAL A 87 -0.23 3.49 0.22
N GLU A 88 -0.58 4.71 -0.16
CA GLU A 88 -1.80 5.39 0.23
C GLU A 88 -2.47 5.93 -1.02
N ALA A 89 -3.79 5.78 -1.12
CA ALA A 89 -4.58 6.48 -2.12
C ALA A 89 -5.88 6.92 -1.49
N GLU A 90 -6.25 8.16 -1.76
CA GLU A 90 -7.55 8.71 -1.42
C GLU A 90 -8.11 9.38 -2.68
N TYR A 91 -9.25 8.90 -3.16
CA TYR A 91 -9.98 9.51 -4.27
C TYR A 91 -11.30 10.05 -3.79
N PHE A 92 -11.49 11.37 -3.94
CA PHE A 92 -12.76 12.03 -3.64
C PHE A 92 -13.25 12.80 -4.87
N GLY A 93 -14.42 12.43 -5.40
CA GLY A 93 -15.08 13.18 -6.47
C GLY A 93 -14.28 13.30 -7.79
N GLY A 94 -13.40 12.35 -8.10
CA GLY A 94 -12.60 12.33 -9.34
C GLY A 94 -11.23 13.02 -9.26
N THR A 95 -10.89 13.63 -8.13
CA THR A 95 -9.52 14.04 -7.79
C THR A 95 -9.04 13.13 -6.67
N GLY A 96 -7.92 12.46 -6.88
CA GLY A 96 -7.32 11.63 -5.84
C GLY A 96 -5.83 11.81 -5.76
N GLU A 97 -5.35 11.89 -4.53
CA GLU A 97 -3.92 11.91 -4.23
C GLU A 97 -3.49 10.47 -3.97
N GLN A 98 -2.29 10.14 -4.44
CA GLN A 98 -1.69 8.84 -4.25
C GLN A 98 -0.29 9.05 -3.72
N ARG A 99 0.06 8.32 -2.68
CA ARG A 99 1.38 8.36 -2.07
C ARG A 99 1.98 6.97 -2.07
N ALA A 100 3.23 6.86 -2.45
CA ALA A 100 3.93 5.58 -2.40
C ALA A 100 5.39 5.74 -2.03
N ALA A 101 5.88 4.82 -1.21
CA ALA A 101 7.29 4.69 -0.86
C ALA A 101 7.69 3.21 -0.85
N VAL A 102 8.96 2.94 -1.08
CA VAL A 102 9.57 1.62 -1.11
C VAL A 102 10.87 1.68 -0.33
N TRP A 103 11.01 0.72 0.57
CA TRP A 103 12.23 0.43 1.29
C TRP A 103 12.81 -0.89 0.77
N ALA A 104 14.13 -0.95 0.67
CA ALA A 104 14.87 -2.17 0.39
C ALA A 104 16.20 -2.10 1.13
N ASP A 105 16.68 -3.22 1.64
CA ASP A 105 17.98 -3.33 2.32
C ASP A 105 18.14 -2.44 3.57
N GLY A 106 17.04 -2.02 4.21
CA GLY A 106 17.10 -1.12 5.36
C GLY A 106 16.99 0.36 5.02
N GLU A 107 16.87 0.71 3.74
CA GLU A 107 16.88 2.11 3.28
C GLU A 107 15.69 2.43 2.38
N LEU A 108 15.27 3.70 2.38
CA LEU A 108 14.22 4.21 1.50
C LEU A 108 14.78 4.34 0.08
N VAL A 109 14.53 3.33 -0.75
CA VAL A 109 15.01 3.29 -2.14
C VAL A 109 14.13 4.05 -3.12
N LEU A 110 12.87 4.32 -2.76
CA LEU A 110 11.93 5.10 -3.56
C LEU A 110 10.91 5.79 -2.67
N GLY A 111 10.67 7.09 -2.86
CA GLY A 111 9.58 7.81 -2.19
C GLY A 111 10.06 8.91 -1.25
N PRO A 112 9.12 9.65 -0.64
CA PRO A 112 7.67 9.61 -0.87
C PRO A 112 7.32 10.17 -2.26
N LEU A 113 6.56 9.41 -3.04
CA LEU A 113 6.01 9.87 -4.31
C LEU A 113 4.56 10.29 -4.06
N ASP A 114 4.29 11.59 -3.93
CA ASP A 114 2.94 12.16 -3.72
C ASP A 114 2.23 12.61 -5.00
N ALA A 115 2.96 12.63 -6.12
CA ALA A 115 2.45 13.02 -7.43
C ALA A 115 2.87 11.99 -8.49
N PRO A 116 2.08 11.82 -9.58
CA PRO A 116 2.51 11.03 -10.72
C PRO A 116 3.85 11.56 -11.23
N THR A 117 4.90 10.75 -11.09
CA THR A 117 6.25 11.13 -11.52
C THR A 117 6.23 11.36 -13.03
N LYS A 118 6.84 12.49 -13.43
CA LYS A 118 6.80 13.11 -14.77
C LYS A 118 6.60 12.15 -15.94
N LYS A 119 5.71 12.58 -16.86
CA LYS A 119 5.51 12.08 -18.23
C LYS A 119 6.82 11.71 -18.92
N TRP A 120 7.22 10.44 -18.83
CA TRP A 120 8.19 9.87 -19.76
C TRP A 120 7.42 8.88 -20.64
N PHE A 121 7.12 9.30 -21.87
CA PHE A 121 6.41 8.54 -22.93
C PHE A 121 4.88 8.42 -22.87
N SER A 122 4.16 9.49 -22.54
CA SER A 122 2.72 9.61 -22.83
C SER A 122 1.76 8.72 -22.01
N ARG A 123 2.20 8.20 -20.85
CA ARG A 123 1.33 7.73 -19.77
C ARG A 123 1.87 8.20 -18.42
N SER A 124 1.04 8.84 -17.61
CA SER A 124 1.39 9.17 -16.22
C SER A 124 1.40 7.85 -15.44
N VAL A 125 2.57 7.45 -14.91
CA VAL A 125 2.66 6.26 -14.05
C VAL A 125 2.27 6.69 -12.64
N SER A 126 1.25 6.05 -12.08
CA SER A 126 0.84 6.29 -10.70
C SER A 126 1.97 5.96 -9.71
N PRO A 127 2.11 6.72 -8.61
CA PRO A 127 3.09 6.43 -7.55
C PRO A 127 3.10 4.96 -7.11
N ILE A 128 1.89 4.40 -6.94
CA ILE A 128 1.68 3.00 -6.54
C ILE A 128 2.25 2.03 -7.58
N SER A 129 1.97 2.23 -8.86
CA SER A 129 2.53 1.39 -9.93
C SER A 129 4.06 1.46 -9.98
N GLY A 130 4.63 2.65 -9.73
CA GLY A 130 6.08 2.83 -9.60
C GLY A 130 6.68 2.04 -8.44
N ALA A 131 6.01 2.05 -7.28
CA ALA A 131 6.42 1.27 -6.11
C ALA A 131 6.32 -0.24 -6.34
N LEU A 132 5.21 -0.72 -6.90
CA LEU A 132 4.99 -2.12 -7.25
C LEU A 132 6.06 -2.64 -8.21
N ARG A 133 6.43 -1.85 -9.23
CA ARG A 133 7.50 -2.22 -10.16
C ARG A 133 8.84 -2.42 -9.44
N ARG A 134 9.06 -1.71 -8.33
CA ARG A 134 10.25 -1.86 -7.49
C ARG A 134 10.21 -3.09 -6.59
N LEU A 135 9.01 -3.52 -6.19
CA LEU A 135 8.80 -4.82 -5.55
C LEU A 135 8.99 -6.02 -6.50
N GLY A 136 9.10 -5.76 -7.81
CA GLY A 136 9.23 -6.80 -8.84
C GLY A 136 7.92 -7.16 -9.53
N ALA A 137 6.85 -6.40 -9.30
CA ALA A 137 5.60 -6.58 -10.04
C ALA A 137 5.83 -6.36 -11.55
N ARG A 138 5.32 -7.29 -12.35
CA ARG A 138 5.34 -7.21 -13.81
C ARG A 138 3.95 -6.85 -14.31
N ARG A 139 3.86 -5.79 -15.12
CA ARG A 139 2.65 -5.47 -15.87
C ARG A 139 2.54 -6.29 -17.15
N SER A 140 1.31 -6.55 -17.58
CA SER A 140 1.00 -7.11 -18.89
C SER A 140 0.75 -6.01 -19.93
N PRO A 141 0.80 -6.31 -21.24
CA PRO A 141 0.44 -5.34 -22.26
C PRO A 141 -1.04 -4.95 -22.17
N GLY A 142 -1.33 -3.70 -21.78
CA GLY A 142 -2.70 -3.17 -21.67
C GLY A 142 -3.19 -2.93 -20.24
N GLU A 143 -2.47 -3.46 -19.25
CA GLU A 143 -2.74 -3.30 -17.82
C GLU A 143 -1.56 -2.54 -17.16
N ASP A 144 -1.83 -1.87 -16.03
CA ASP A 144 -0.81 -1.25 -15.18
C ASP A 144 -0.42 -2.19 -14.02
N GLU A 145 0.71 -1.95 -13.36
CA GLU A 145 1.19 -2.82 -12.27
C GLU A 145 0.16 -2.99 -11.16
N PHE A 146 -0.66 -1.97 -10.89
CA PHE A 146 -1.76 -2.00 -9.94
C PHE A 146 -2.79 -3.09 -10.25
N ASP A 147 -3.24 -3.15 -11.51
CA ASP A 147 -4.20 -4.15 -12.00
C ASP A 147 -3.53 -5.53 -12.10
N ALA A 148 -2.28 -5.58 -12.56
CA ALA A 148 -1.52 -6.82 -12.71
C ALA A 148 -1.27 -7.55 -11.38
N VAL A 149 -1.16 -6.83 -10.25
CA VAL A 149 -1.07 -7.44 -8.91
C VAL A 149 -2.44 -7.74 -8.31
N GLY A 150 -3.52 -7.23 -8.91
CA GLY A 150 -4.91 -7.40 -8.48
C GLY A 150 -5.34 -6.46 -7.38
N LEU A 151 -4.72 -5.28 -7.25
CA LEU A 151 -5.14 -4.27 -6.27
C LEU A 151 -6.49 -3.65 -6.62
N ASP A 152 -6.96 -3.77 -7.86
CA ASP A 152 -8.26 -3.29 -8.31
C ASP A 152 -9.45 -4.09 -7.73
N ARG A 153 -9.18 -5.29 -7.18
CA ARG A 153 -10.20 -6.20 -6.64
C ARG A 153 -11.05 -5.57 -5.54
N HIS A 154 -10.45 -4.78 -4.66
CA HIS A 154 -11.16 -4.12 -3.58
C HIS A 154 -10.77 -2.65 -3.50
N ARG A 155 -11.80 -1.81 -3.44
CA ARG A 155 -11.67 -0.35 -3.44
C ARG A 155 -11.51 0.28 -2.06
N SER A 156 -11.50 -0.54 -1.02
CA SER A 156 -11.41 -0.12 0.38
C SER A 156 -10.67 -1.17 1.20
N ASN A 157 -9.94 -0.74 2.24
CA ASN A 157 -9.24 -1.64 3.18
C ASN A 157 -10.19 -2.70 3.78
N ASP A 158 -11.43 -2.33 4.09
CA ASP A 158 -12.45 -3.25 4.63
C ASP A 158 -12.74 -4.43 3.68
N GLY A 159 -12.79 -4.18 2.36
CA GLY A 159 -13.03 -5.23 1.37
C GLY A 159 -11.93 -6.29 1.33
N TRP A 160 -10.68 -5.91 1.65
CA TRP A 160 -9.56 -6.84 1.78
C TRP A 160 -9.61 -7.67 3.07
N ILE A 161 -10.27 -7.15 4.10
CA ILE A 161 -10.35 -7.72 5.45
C ILE A 161 -11.61 -8.58 5.64
N GLY A 162 -12.69 -8.22 4.97
CA GLY A 162 -14.02 -8.84 5.06
C GLY A 162 -14.26 -9.98 4.05
N GLY A 163 -13.24 -10.38 3.27
CA GLY A 163 -13.32 -11.46 2.28
C GLY A 163 -13.49 -12.88 2.83
N ALA A 164 -14.21 -13.05 3.93
CA ALA A 164 -14.68 -14.33 4.43
C ALA A 164 -16.22 -14.38 4.51
N GLU A 165 -16.97 -13.74 3.60
CA GLU A 165 -18.34 -14.15 3.28
C GLU A 165 -18.61 -13.98 1.77
N GLY A 166 -18.59 -15.12 1.08
CA GLY A 166 -18.95 -15.28 -0.32
C GLY A 166 -19.40 -16.72 -0.53
N ASP A 167 -20.42 -17.13 0.22
CA ASP A 167 -21.22 -18.33 -0.03
C ASP A 167 -22.49 -17.87 -0.77
N GLY A 168 -22.77 -18.46 -1.94
CA GLY A 168 -23.97 -18.19 -2.74
C GLY A 168 -23.75 -18.27 -4.24
#